data_AF-A0A5J9W0P7-F1
#
_entry.id   AF-A0A5J9W0P7-F1
#
_cell.length_a   1.000
_cell.length_b   1.000
_cell.length_c   1.000
_cell.angle_alpha   90.00
_cell.angle_beta   90.00
_cell.angle_gamma   90.00
#
_symmetry.space_group_name_H-M   'P 1'
#
loop_
_entity.id
_entity.type
_entity.pdbx_description
1 polymer ?
#
loop_
_entity_poly.entity_id
_entity_poly.type
_entity_poly.pdbx_seq_one_letter_code
_entity_poly.pdbx_strand_id
1 'polypeptide(L)'
;MDLVAAPSVAAVAGDEARRKEMVERMFKVAFWCVQELPEARPPIGMVVKMLEGEMDIAPPVNPFQLMMMPSIVMIPWTLTATSGGSGNGASVNVISEELDLHAVI
;
A
#
# COMPACT_ATOMS: atom_id res chain seq x y z
N MET A 1 -23.09 -35.25 38.57
CA MET A 1 -24.13 -34.40 37.96
C MET A 1 -23.46 -33.14 37.48
N ASP A 2 -22.90 -33.18 36.27
CA ASP A 2 -22.33 -32.02 35.60
C ASP A 2 -23.44 -31.04 35.23
N LEU A 3 -23.61 -30.00 36.05
CA LEU A 3 -24.25 -28.78 35.64
C LEU A 3 -23.14 -27.80 35.23
N VAL A 4 -22.53 -28.08 34.07
CA VAL A 4 -21.86 -27.03 33.30
C VAL A 4 -22.95 -26.01 32.97
N ALA A 5 -22.93 -24.89 33.70
CA ALA A 5 -23.76 -23.75 33.41
C ALA A 5 -23.50 -23.35 31.96
N ALA A 6 -24.54 -23.43 31.11
CA ALA A 6 -24.47 -22.92 29.76
C ALA A 6 -24.04 -21.44 29.84
N PRO A 7 -22.97 -21.03 29.13
CA PRO A 7 -22.61 -19.62 29.09
C PRO A 7 -23.79 -18.90 28.43
N SER A 8 -24.33 -17.89 29.12
CA SER A 8 -25.48 -17.13 28.64
C SER A 8 -25.17 -16.59 27.24
N VAL A 9 -26.10 -16.78 26.30
CA VAL A 9 -26.01 -16.31 24.91
C VAL A 9 -25.60 -14.83 24.80
N ALA A 10 -25.90 -14.01 25.82
CA ALA A 10 -25.46 -12.62 25.92
C ALA A 10 -23.94 -12.44 26.06
N ALA A 11 -23.24 -13.34 26.77
CA ALA A 11 -21.79 -13.29 26.91
C ALA A 11 -21.08 -13.67 25.59
N VAL A 12 -21.65 -14.61 24.83
CA VAL A 12 -21.12 -15.03 23.53
C VAL A 12 -21.33 -13.94 22.47
N ALA A 13 -22.52 -13.31 22.46
CA ALA A 13 -22.81 -12.19 21.55
C ALA A 13 -21.96 -10.94 21.85
N GLY A 14 -21.71 -10.66 23.13
CA GLY A 14 -20.82 -9.58 23.55
C GLY A 14 -19.37 -9.82 23.11
N ASP A 15 -18.91 -11.07 23.16
CA ASP A 15 -17.56 -11.42 22.71
C ASP A 15 -17.42 -11.39 21.17
N GLU A 16 -18.46 -11.77 20.42
CA GLU A 16 -18.45 -11.71 18.96
C GLU A 16 -18.38 -10.27 18.43
N ALA A 17 -19.22 -9.36 18.97
CA ALA A 17 -19.20 -7.96 18.56
C ALA A 17 -17.85 -7.30 18.86
N ARG A 18 -17.30 -7.55 20.06
CA ARG A 18 -15.97 -7.07 20.47
C ARG A 18 -14.85 -7.63 19.59
N ARG A 19 -14.94 -8.92 19.23
CA ARG A 19 -13.99 -9.57 18.32
C ARG A 19 -14.05 -8.96 16.93
N LYS A 20 -15.24 -8.71 16.40
CA LYS A 20 -15.44 -8.08 15.09
C LYS A 20 -14.81 -6.68 15.06
N GLU A 21 -15.05 -5.88 16.09
CA GLU A 21 -14.47 -4.53 16.22
C GLU A 21 -12.93 -4.57 16.25
N MET A 22 -12.35 -5.51 17.02
CA MET A 22 -10.90 -5.70 17.10
C MET A 22 -10.31 -6.10 15.75
N VAL A 23 -10.94 -7.05 15.05
CA VAL A 23 -10.52 -7.50 13.72
C VAL A 23 -10.59 -6.36 12.72
N GLU A 24 -11.66 -5.57 12.74
CA GLU A 24 -11.81 -4.42 11.85
C GLU A 24 -10.71 -3.37 12.09
N ARG A 25 -10.40 -3.07 13.35
CA ARG A 25 -9.27 -2.17 13.69
C ARG A 25 -7.94 -2.72 13.19
N MET A 26 -7.65 -4.00 13.43
CA MET A 26 -6.42 -4.65 12.99
C MET A 26 -6.26 -4.56 11.46
N PHE A 27 -7.32 -4.84 10.70
CA PHE A 27 -7.29 -4.72 9.25
C PHE A 27 -7.06 -3.28 8.77
N LYS A 28 -7.76 -2.30 9.37
CA LYS A 28 -7.55 -0.88 9.03
C LYS A 28 -6.08 -0.48 9.24
N VAL A 29 -5.48 -0.85 10.37
CA VAL A 29 -4.05 -0.60 10.66
C VAL A 29 -3.14 -1.31 9.66
N ALA A 30 -3.41 -2.59 9.35
CA ALA A 30 -2.60 -3.36 8.40
C ALA A 30 -2.54 -2.70 7.02
N PHE A 31 -3.68 -2.24 6.51
CA PHE A 31 -3.74 -1.53 5.23
C PHE A 31 -3.03 -0.16 5.26
N TRP A 32 -3.03 0.55 6.38
CA TRP A 32 -2.20 1.75 6.54
C TRP A 32 -0.70 1.44 6.49
N CYS A 33 -0.28 0.28 7.01
CA CYS A 33 1.13 -0.12 7.04
C CYS A 33 1.65 -0.67 5.70
N VAL A 34 0.77 -1.28 4.89
CA VAL A 34 1.12 -1.90 3.59
C VAL A 34 1.27 -0.90 2.44
N GLN A 35 0.99 0.39 2.65
CA GLN A 35 1.07 1.39 1.58
C GLN A 35 2.45 1.44 0.90
N GLU A 36 2.46 1.55 -0.43
CA GLU A 36 3.68 1.63 -1.24
C GLU A 36 4.52 2.87 -0.90
N LEU A 37 3.86 4.01 -0.66
CA LEU A 37 4.53 5.25 -0.30
C LEU A 37 4.90 5.25 1.20
N PRO A 38 6.18 5.43 1.56
CA PRO A 38 6.61 5.47 2.96
C PRO A 38 6.01 6.68 3.70
N GLU A 39 5.80 7.78 2.99
CA GLU A 39 5.19 9.04 3.46
C GLU A 39 3.78 8.82 4.03
N ALA A 40 3.05 7.85 3.46
CA ALA A 40 1.66 7.58 3.80
C ALA A 40 1.50 6.58 4.94
N ARG A 41 2.60 5.93 5.36
CA ARG A 41 2.60 4.99 6.49
C ARG A 41 2.59 5.78 7.80
N PRO A 42 1.66 5.48 8.72
CA PRO A 42 1.66 6.12 10.02
C PRO A 42 2.92 5.73 10.82
N PRO A 43 3.43 6.63 11.68
CA PRO A 43 4.56 6.30 12.54
C PRO A 43 4.17 5.20 13.53
N ILE A 44 5.14 4.39 13.95
CA ILE A 44 4.88 3.22 14.81
C ILE A 44 4.18 3.58 16.12
N GLY A 45 4.47 4.74 16.71
CA GLY A 45 3.77 5.21 17.91
C GLY A 45 2.29 5.51 17.67
N MET A 46 1.91 5.92 16.45
CA MET A 46 0.51 6.09 16.07
C MET A 46 -0.16 4.73 15.83
N VAL A 47 0.55 3.80 15.18
CA VAL A 47 0.08 2.42 14.96
C VAL A 47 -0.27 1.74 16.29
N VAL A 48 0.55 1.91 17.32
CA VAL A 48 0.27 1.34 18.66
C VAL A 48 -1.00 1.95 19.26
N LYS A 49 -1.14 3.29 19.24
CA LYS A 49 -2.35 3.97 19.72
C LYS A 49 -3.62 3.55 18.99
N MET A 50 -3.52 3.30 17.68
CA MET A 50 -4.61 2.76 16.86
C MET A 50 -5.01 1.35 17.30
N LEU A 51 -4.04 0.50 17.65
CA LEU A 51 -4.27 -0.88 18.11
C LEU A 51 -4.81 -0.94 19.54
N GLU A 52 -4.35 -0.03 20.41
CA GLU A 52 -4.82 0.12 21.80
C GLU A 52 -6.24 0.71 21.87
N GLY A 53 -6.75 1.28 20.76
CA GLY A 53 -8.07 1.90 20.69
C GLY A 53 -8.12 3.30 21.30
N GLU A 54 -6.96 3.93 21.51
CA GLU A 54 -6.87 5.31 22.00
C GLU A 54 -7.25 6.34 20.93
N MET A 55 -7.28 5.92 19.66
CA MET A 55 -7.66 6.76 18.54
C MET A 55 -8.49 6.00 17.50
N ASP A 56 -9.38 6.73 16.84
CA ASP A 56 -10.13 6.20 15.71
C ASP A 56 -9.27 6.10 14.45
N ILE A 57 -9.54 5.06 13.66
CA ILE A 57 -8.79 4.75 12.45
C ILE A 57 -9.67 5.08 11.24
N ALA A 58 -9.26 6.08 10.46
CA ALA A 58 -9.87 6.37 9.18
C ALA A 58 -9.72 5.19 8.21
N PRO A 59 -10.69 4.97 7.29
CA PRO A 59 -10.57 3.93 6.29
C PRO A 59 -9.32 4.18 5.42
N PRO A 60 -8.44 3.17 5.28
CA PRO A 60 -7.21 3.28 4.52
C PRO A 60 -7.50 3.40 3.02
N VAL A 61 -6.67 4.16 2.32
CA VAL A 61 -6.71 4.25 0.86
C VAL A 61 -6.22 2.91 0.27
N ASN A 62 -6.77 2.50 -0.87
CA ASN A 62 -6.34 1.25 -1.52
C ASN A 62 -4.82 1.32 -1.81
N PRO A 63 -4.00 0.44 -1.19
CA PRO A 63 -2.54 0.52 -1.27
C PRO A 63 -2.01 0.27 -2.69
N PHE A 64 -2.81 -0.33 -3.57
CA PHE A 64 -2.41 -0.73 -4.92
C PHE A 64 -2.82 0.27 -6.00
N GLN A 65 -3.27 1.48 -5.65
CA GLN A 65 -3.65 2.50 -6.64
C GLN A 65 -2.53 2.84 -7.62
N LEU A 66 -1.27 2.81 -7.16
CA LEU A 66 -0.10 3.06 -8.00
C LEU A 66 0.18 1.92 -8.98
N MET A 67 -0.17 0.68 -8.64
CA MET A 67 -0.06 -0.47 -9.55
C MET A 67 -1.19 -0.54 -10.59
N MET A 68 -2.28 0.20 -10.36
CA MET A 68 -3.43 0.29 -11.27
C MET A 68 -3.45 1.59 -12.07
N MET A 69 -2.49 2.49 -11.84
CA MET A 69 -2.27 3.66 -12.68
C MET A 69 -1.70 3.19 -14.03
N PRO A 70 -2.34 3.48 -15.18
CA PRO A 70 -1.77 3.11 -16.47
C PRO A 70 -0.38 3.73 -16.60
N SER A 71 0.58 2.96 -17.12
CA SER A 71 1.98 3.32 -17.34
C SER A 71 2.22 4.57 -18.21
N ILE A 72 1.16 5.29 -18.60
CA ILE A 72 1.15 6.43 -19.49
C ILE A 72 1.84 7.66 -18.88
N VAL A 73 1.95 7.75 -17.55
CA VAL A 73 2.45 8.95 -16.85
C VAL A 73 3.94 8.88 -16.50
N MET A 74 4.56 7.70 -16.56
CA MET A 74 5.99 7.48 -16.28
C MET A 74 6.71 6.95 -17.51
N ILE A 75 6.61 7.68 -18.62
CA ILE A 75 7.57 7.53 -19.71
C ILE A 75 7.97 8.93 -20.18
N PRO A 76 9.15 9.44 -19.80
CA PRO A 76 9.61 10.76 -20.22
C PRO A 76 9.76 10.93 -21.74
N TRP A 77 9.77 9.85 -22.53
CA TRP A 77 10.12 9.90 -23.95
C TRP A 77 8.96 9.74 -24.95
N THR A 78 7.72 9.49 -24.52
CA THR A 78 6.60 9.29 -25.47
C THR A 78 5.78 10.53 -25.80
N LEU A 79 6.13 11.70 -25.24
CA LEU A 79 5.58 13.00 -25.66
C LEU A 79 6.54 13.75 -26.61
N THR A 80 7.10 13.06 -27.60
CA THR A 80 7.76 13.71 -28.74
C THR A 80 7.62 12.83 -29.98
N ALA A 81 6.40 12.69 -30.49
CA ALA A 81 6.16 12.23 -31.86
C ALA A 81 5.37 13.31 -32.63
N THR A 82 6.11 14.35 -32.99
CA THR A 82 6.09 15.11 -34.25
C THR A 82 4.74 15.46 -34.91
N SER A 83 4.48 16.76 -35.06
CA SER A 83 4.04 17.31 -36.36
C SER A 83 4.79 18.63 -36.61
N GLY A 84 5.93 18.56 -37.29
CA GLY A 84 6.74 19.74 -37.60
C GLY A 84 8.01 19.39 -38.38
N GLY A 85 7.86 19.31 -39.70
CA GLY A 85 8.84 19.47 -40.78
C GLY A 85 10.36 19.31 -40.55
N SER A 86 10.94 18.50 -41.45
CA SER A 86 12.07 18.88 -42.31
C SER A 86 13.51 18.87 -41.75
N GLY A 87 14.26 17.84 -42.16
CA GLY A 87 15.58 18.04 -42.77
C GLY A 87 16.84 17.71 -41.96
N ASN A 88 17.57 16.71 -42.49
CA ASN A 88 19.03 16.52 -42.49
C ASN A 88 19.66 15.67 -41.37
N GLY A 89 20.41 14.67 -41.83
CA GLY A 89 20.99 13.60 -41.03
C GLY A 89 22.29 13.96 -40.32
N ALA A 90 22.50 13.26 -39.20
CA ALA A 90 23.79 13.07 -38.55
C ALA A 90 23.78 11.66 -37.95
N SER A 91 24.61 10.77 -38.48
CA SER A 91 24.88 9.45 -37.91
C SER A 91 25.74 9.62 -36.66
N VAL A 92 25.24 9.21 -35.49
CA VAL A 92 26.01 9.20 -34.23
C VAL A 92 26.15 7.74 -33.77
N ASN A 93 27.41 7.33 -33.60
CA ASN A 93 27.86 5.98 -33.27
C ASN A 93 27.47 5.62 -31.82
N VAL A 94 26.92 4.41 -31.60
CA VAL A 94 26.63 3.88 -30.26
C VAL A 94 27.91 3.24 -29.70
N ILE A 95 28.57 3.90 -28.75
CA ILE A 95 29.53 3.24 -27.87
C ILE A 95 28.75 2.31 -26.93
N SER A 96 28.98 1.01 -27.08
CA SER A 96 28.62 0.01 -26.09
C SER A 96 29.58 0.18 -24.92
N GLU A 97 29.10 0.71 -23.80
CA GLU A 97 29.76 0.50 -22.51
C GLU A 97 28.78 -0.24 -21.60
N GLU A 98 29.16 -1.50 -21.41
CA GLU A 98 28.68 -2.49 -20.47
C GLU A 98 28.68 -1.91 -19.05
N LEU A 99 27.50 -1.76 -18.44
CA LEU A 99 27.40 -1.45 -17.02
C LEU A 99 27.33 -2.75 -16.24
N ASP A 100 28.52 -3.12 -15.78
CA ASP A 100 28.89 -4.20 -14.88
C ASP A 100 27.88 -4.39 -13.74
N LEU A 101 27.26 -5.58 -13.70
CA LEU A 101 26.27 -5.98 -12.71
C LEU A 101 26.95 -6.38 -11.38
N HIS A 102 27.75 -5.49 -10.81
CA HIS A 102 28.47 -5.75 -9.55
C HIS A 102 28.33 -4.63 -8.52
N ALA A 103 27.20 -3.92 -8.53
CA ALA A 103 26.87 -2.90 -7.52
C ALA A 103 25.43 -2.99 -6.97
N VAL A 104 24.80 -4.16 -7.03
CA VAL A 104 23.58 -4.43 -6.25
C VAL A 104 23.77 -5.75 -5.51
N ILE A 105 23.98 -5.62 -4.20
CA ILE A 105 23.96 -6.58 -3.08
C ILE A 105 23.55 -8.01 -3.44
#